data_AF-A0A921ZIH2-F1
#
_entry.id   AF-A0A921ZIH2-F1
#
_cell.length_a   1.000
_cell.length_b   1.000
_cell.length_c   1.000
_cell.angle_alpha   90.00
_cell.angle_beta   90.00
_cell.angle_gamma   90.00
#
_symmetry.space_group_name_H-M   'P 1'
#
loop_
_entity.id
_entity.type
_entity.pdbx_description
1 polymer ?
#
loop_
_entity_poly.entity_id
_entity_poly.type
_entity_poly.pdbx_seq_one_letter_code
_entity_poly.pdbx_strand_id
1 'polypeptide(L)'
;MMNGHSNGDMNGAGDIITQNQQRGWWTIGLINSRYRYLTAETFGFKINANGTSLKKKQIWTLEPASGNANDSMIYLRSHLDKYLAVDSFGNVTCESEEKEPGSKFHISVSDDNSGRWALRNVERGYFLGSSSDKLTCTAKVPGDAELWHVHLAARPQVNLRSIGRKRFAHLSESLDEIHVDANVPWGEDTLFTLEFRADEGGKYALHTCNNKYLSAGGKLQDDCTATCLFSAEYHAGALALRDSSGAYLAPIGSKAVLKTRSTAVTRDELFSLEDSLPQAAFVAALNDKYVSVKQGVDVTANQDEISSHETFQLEFDWATRRWYIRTMQDRYWTLETGGGIQASGDNKSSNALFELDWQGDGSVAFRANNGKYLMTKRSGHLYANADAIEDNCKYYFYLINRPILVLKCEQGFVGPKGVRLECNKANYETIQVVRGPKGAVYFKGIFTFGFEKR
;
A
#
# COMPACT_ATOMS: atom_id res chain seq x y z
N MET A 1 -18.06 -1.23 -35.72
CA MET A 1 -16.88 -2.12 -35.77
C MET A 1 -15.73 -1.39 -35.06
N MET A 2 -15.21 -2.03 -34.01
CA MET A 2 -13.99 -1.75 -33.23
C MET A 2 -13.50 -0.30 -33.10
N ASN A 3 -13.77 0.30 -31.93
CA ASN A 3 -13.07 1.46 -31.39
C ASN A 3 -11.68 1.04 -30.87
N GLY A 4 -10.63 1.53 -31.51
CA GLY A 4 -9.29 1.58 -30.91
C GLY A 4 -9.18 2.83 -30.04
N HIS A 5 -9.10 2.65 -28.73
CA HIS A 5 -8.62 3.71 -27.84
C HIS A 5 -7.09 3.71 -27.91
N SER A 6 -6.55 4.79 -28.45
CA SER A 6 -5.14 5.13 -28.38
C SER A 6 -4.73 5.31 -26.91
N ASN A 7 -3.80 4.48 -26.45
CA ASN A 7 -3.07 4.70 -25.20
C ASN A 7 -2.33 6.03 -25.31
N GLY A 8 -2.85 7.06 -24.66
CA GLY A 8 -2.12 8.30 -24.42
C GLY A 8 -1.03 8.06 -23.39
N ASP A 9 0.19 8.47 -23.73
CA ASP A 9 1.33 8.55 -22.81
C ASP A 9 0.93 9.34 -21.56
N MET A 10 0.70 8.62 -20.46
CA MET A 10 0.65 9.22 -19.14
C MET A 10 2.09 9.58 -18.75
N ASN A 11 2.45 10.85 -18.93
CA ASN A 11 3.52 11.48 -18.15
C ASN A 11 3.11 11.42 -16.67
N GLY A 12 3.36 10.28 -16.03
CA GLY A 12 2.93 9.96 -14.67
C GLY A 12 3.69 10.79 -13.66
N ALA A 13 3.10 11.90 -13.22
CA ALA A 13 3.51 12.53 -11.98
C ALA A 13 3.08 11.61 -10.82
N GLY A 14 4.03 11.02 -10.10
CA GLY A 14 3.83 10.05 -9.01
C GLY A 14 5.11 9.24 -8.81
N ASP A 15 5.37 8.69 -7.61
CA ASP A 15 6.55 7.83 -7.42
C ASP A 15 6.39 6.49 -8.18
N ILE A 16 7.52 5.82 -8.45
CA ILE A 16 7.53 4.57 -9.24
C ILE A 16 6.65 3.47 -8.63
N ILE A 17 6.51 3.46 -7.30
CA ILE A 17 5.70 2.48 -6.56
C ILE A 17 4.22 2.67 -6.90
N THR A 18 3.74 3.92 -6.83
CA THR A 18 2.33 4.26 -7.14
C THR A 18 2.00 3.94 -8.60
N GLN A 19 2.90 4.26 -9.53
CA GLN A 19 2.69 3.99 -10.97
C GLN A 19 2.63 2.49 -11.27
N ASN A 20 3.54 1.71 -10.70
CA ASN A 20 3.59 0.26 -10.90
C ASN A 20 2.34 -0.42 -10.34
N GLN A 21 1.85 0.00 -9.18
CA GLN A 21 0.61 -0.53 -8.61
C GLN A 21 -0.60 -0.31 -9.52
N GLN A 22 -0.73 0.86 -10.17
CA GLN A 22 -1.81 1.10 -11.14
C GLN A 22 -1.76 0.13 -12.33
N ARG A 23 -0.58 -0.40 -12.66
CA ARG A 23 -0.37 -1.44 -13.68
C ARG A 23 -0.49 -2.86 -13.14
N GLY A 24 -0.71 -3.04 -11.83
CA GLY A 24 -0.70 -4.33 -11.14
C GLY A 24 0.71 -4.94 -10.97
N TRP A 25 1.76 -4.14 -11.15
CA TRP A 25 3.15 -4.59 -11.05
C TRP A 25 3.66 -4.46 -9.62
N TRP A 26 4.41 -5.47 -9.18
CA TRP A 26 5.02 -5.43 -7.85
C TRP A 26 6.32 -4.65 -7.90
N THR A 27 6.59 -3.92 -6.82
CA THR A 27 7.88 -3.29 -6.59
C THR A 27 8.49 -3.95 -5.37
N ILE A 28 9.71 -4.46 -5.49
CA ILE A 28 10.34 -5.32 -4.48
C ILE A 28 11.79 -4.93 -4.23
N GLY A 29 12.30 -5.32 -3.07
CA GLY A 29 13.71 -5.52 -2.80
C GLY A 29 14.02 -7.01 -2.71
N LEU A 30 15.14 -7.43 -3.29
CA LEU A 30 15.66 -8.80 -3.18
C LEU A 30 16.81 -8.81 -2.19
N ILE A 31 16.76 -9.69 -1.18
CA ILE A 31 17.71 -9.74 -0.08
C ILE A 31 18.44 -11.09 -0.11
N ASN A 32 19.77 -11.09 -0.18
CA ASN A 32 20.58 -12.30 -0.17
C ASN A 32 20.71 -12.92 1.23
N SER A 33 21.39 -14.07 1.35
CA SER A 33 21.59 -14.75 2.64
C SER A 33 22.45 -13.98 3.67
N ARG A 34 23.10 -12.89 3.24
CA ARG A 34 23.82 -11.96 4.14
C ARG A 34 22.95 -10.77 4.56
N TYR A 35 21.64 -10.83 4.31
CA TYR A 35 20.68 -9.75 4.59
C TYR A 35 21.03 -8.43 3.89
N ARG A 36 21.56 -8.52 2.67
CA ARG A 36 21.88 -7.37 1.83
C ARG A 36 21.03 -7.33 0.57
N TYR A 37 20.63 -6.13 0.19
CA TYR A 37 19.75 -5.89 -0.95
C TYR A 37 20.53 -5.89 -2.26
N LEU A 38 19.95 -6.57 -3.26
CA LEU A 38 20.29 -6.40 -4.67
C LEU A 38 20.15 -4.93 -5.05
N THR A 39 21.21 -4.37 -5.61
CA THR A 39 21.40 -2.95 -5.84
C THR A 39 21.84 -2.71 -7.28
N ALA A 40 21.14 -1.83 -7.99
CA ALA A 40 21.59 -1.24 -9.23
C ALA A 40 22.27 0.11 -8.93
N GLU A 41 23.54 0.25 -9.28
CA GLU A 41 24.30 1.49 -9.10
C GLU A 41 23.91 2.52 -10.17
N THR A 42 23.84 3.79 -9.77
CA THR A 42 23.46 4.89 -10.67
C THR A 42 24.44 5.12 -11.81
N PHE A 43 25.73 4.78 -11.60
CA PHE A 43 26.79 5.00 -12.58
C PHE A 43 27.44 3.69 -13.00
N GLY A 44 27.74 3.58 -14.30
CA GLY A 44 28.45 2.44 -14.89
C GLY A 44 27.68 1.13 -14.87
N PHE A 45 26.35 1.19 -14.67
CA PHE A 45 25.41 0.06 -14.73
C PHE A 45 25.80 -1.15 -13.87
N LYS A 46 26.61 -0.90 -12.84
CA LYS A 46 27.09 -1.95 -11.95
C LYS A 46 25.95 -2.45 -11.08
N ILE A 47 25.95 -3.74 -10.84
CA ILE A 47 25.03 -4.38 -9.90
C ILE A 47 25.82 -5.10 -8.81
N ASN A 48 25.27 -5.10 -7.61
CA ASN A 48 25.82 -5.81 -6.45
C ASN A 48 24.70 -6.20 -5.50
N ALA A 49 25.01 -6.93 -4.42
CA ALA A 49 24.05 -7.23 -3.37
C ALA A 49 24.61 -6.82 -2.00
N ASN A 50 24.98 -5.54 -1.85
CA ASN A 50 25.60 -5.00 -0.64
C ASN A 50 24.73 -3.97 0.10
N GLY A 51 23.57 -3.59 -0.47
CA GLY A 51 22.69 -2.59 0.11
C GLY A 51 22.18 -2.98 1.51
N THR A 52 22.18 -2.05 2.47
CA THR A 52 21.75 -2.31 3.85
C THR A 52 20.29 -2.00 4.12
N SER A 53 19.64 -1.28 3.22
CA SER A 53 18.27 -0.78 3.38
C SER A 53 17.59 -0.65 2.02
N LEU A 54 16.27 -0.84 1.98
CA LEU A 54 15.48 -0.67 0.77
C LEU A 54 15.29 0.82 0.43
N LYS A 55 16.19 1.37 -0.39
CA LYS A 55 16.11 2.72 -0.96
C LYS A 55 15.97 2.65 -2.47
N LYS A 56 16.00 3.81 -3.15
CA LYS A 56 15.83 3.93 -4.61
C LYS A 56 16.66 2.92 -5.42
N LYS A 57 17.94 2.71 -5.07
CA LYS A 57 18.84 1.80 -5.81
C LYS A 57 18.54 0.31 -5.60
N GLN A 58 17.82 -0.03 -4.54
CA GLN A 58 17.45 -1.39 -4.14
C GLN A 58 16.05 -1.77 -4.61
N ILE A 59 15.33 -0.83 -5.21
CA ILE A 59 13.99 -1.03 -5.74
C ILE A 59 14.08 -1.67 -7.14
N TRP A 60 13.39 -2.79 -7.30
CA TRP A 60 13.19 -3.50 -8.55
C TRP A 60 11.70 -3.61 -8.85
N THR A 61 11.31 -3.28 -10.07
CA THR A 61 9.97 -3.53 -10.60
C THR A 61 9.92 -4.95 -11.14
N LEU A 62 8.99 -5.74 -10.64
CA LEU A 62 8.67 -7.07 -11.13
C LEU A 62 7.58 -6.91 -12.20
N GLU A 63 8.00 -7.01 -13.46
CA GLU A 63 7.09 -6.93 -14.61
C GLU A 63 6.72 -8.34 -15.09
N PRO A 64 5.42 -8.69 -15.17
CA PRO A 64 5.00 -9.96 -15.74
C PRO A 64 5.46 -10.10 -17.20
N ALA A 65 6.00 -11.27 -17.55
CA ALA A 65 6.53 -11.50 -18.90
C ALA A 65 5.43 -11.79 -19.94
N SER A 66 4.28 -12.25 -19.48
CA SER A 66 3.06 -12.36 -20.28
C SER A 66 1.89 -11.79 -19.47
N GLY A 67 0.83 -11.34 -20.15
CA GLY A 67 -0.43 -10.99 -19.49
C GLY A 67 -1.21 -12.22 -19.00
N ASN A 68 -0.62 -13.41 -19.05
CA ASN A 68 -1.28 -14.66 -18.66
C ASN A 68 -1.16 -14.87 -17.15
N ALA A 69 -2.30 -14.95 -16.48
CA ALA A 69 -2.44 -15.03 -15.03
C ALA A 69 -1.97 -16.36 -14.39
N ASN A 70 -1.29 -17.22 -15.14
CA ASN A 70 -0.73 -18.50 -14.64
C ASN A 70 0.79 -18.58 -14.79
N ASP A 71 1.45 -17.54 -15.31
CA ASP A 71 2.88 -17.57 -15.60
C ASP A 71 3.66 -16.77 -14.56
N SER A 72 4.48 -17.44 -13.74
CA SER A 72 5.43 -16.80 -12.80
C SER A 72 6.70 -16.30 -13.50
N MET A 73 6.69 -16.18 -14.83
CA MET A 73 7.76 -15.54 -15.58
C MET A 73 7.68 -14.02 -15.49
N ILE A 74 8.83 -13.41 -15.23
CA ILE A 74 8.98 -12.00 -14.94
C ILE A 74 10.21 -11.41 -15.64
N TYR A 75 10.22 -10.09 -15.72
CA TYR A 75 11.39 -9.26 -15.93
C TYR A 75 11.63 -8.42 -14.67
N LEU A 76 12.89 -8.23 -14.29
CA LEU A 76 13.27 -7.35 -13.19
C LEU A 76 13.82 -6.04 -13.76
N ARG A 77 13.07 -4.94 -13.60
CA ARG A 77 13.47 -3.61 -14.06
C ARG A 77 13.95 -2.76 -12.90
N SER A 78 15.16 -2.22 -13.01
CA SER A 78 15.76 -1.34 -12.01
C SER A 78 15.10 0.06 -11.99
N HIS A 79 15.46 0.86 -10.98
CA HIS A 79 15.08 2.29 -10.90
C HIS A 79 15.66 3.19 -12.01
N LEU A 80 16.52 2.65 -12.88
CA LEU A 80 17.09 3.35 -14.04
C LEU A 80 16.41 2.90 -15.35
N ASP A 81 15.27 2.22 -15.23
CA ASP A 81 14.49 1.66 -16.34
C ASP A 81 15.26 0.64 -17.19
N LYS A 82 16.34 0.06 -16.63
CA LYS A 82 17.13 -1.04 -17.22
C LYS A 82 16.72 -2.40 -16.68
N TYR A 83 16.75 -3.43 -17.52
CA TYR A 83 16.41 -4.81 -17.13
C TYR A 83 17.64 -5.59 -16.66
N LEU A 84 17.45 -6.36 -15.59
CA LEU A 84 18.41 -7.38 -15.15
C LEU A 84 18.49 -8.48 -16.21
N ALA A 85 19.69 -8.85 -16.64
CA ALA A 85 19.92 -9.87 -17.64
C ALA A 85 21.11 -10.78 -17.27
N VAL A 86 21.21 -11.91 -17.98
CA VAL A 86 22.29 -12.88 -17.85
C VAL A 86 22.88 -13.15 -19.22
N ASP A 87 24.21 -13.02 -19.33
CA ASP A 87 24.94 -13.28 -20.56
C ASP A 87 25.21 -14.78 -20.81
N SER A 88 25.86 -15.09 -21.93
CA SER A 88 26.23 -16.46 -22.32
C SER A 88 27.30 -17.12 -21.42
N PHE A 89 27.91 -16.37 -20.49
CA PHE A 89 28.88 -16.85 -19.51
C PHE A 89 28.31 -16.94 -18.10
N GLY A 90 27.06 -16.52 -17.88
CA GLY A 90 26.41 -16.49 -16.57
C GLY A 90 26.76 -15.25 -15.73
N ASN A 91 27.34 -14.21 -16.33
CA ASN A 91 27.49 -12.92 -15.69
C ASN A 91 26.13 -12.21 -15.69
N VAL A 92 25.84 -11.52 -14.59
CA VAL A 92 24.60 -10.76 -14.42
C VAL A 92 24.89 -9.30 -14.81
N THR A 93 24.01 -8.71 -15.62
CA THR A 93 24.12 -7.33 -16.12
C THR A 93 22.81 -6.57 -15.91
N CYS A 94 22.82 -5.24 -16.06
CA CYS A 94 21.63 -4.40 -15.94
C CYS A 94 21.77 -3.11 -16.77
N GLU A 95 21.96 -3.27 -18.08
CA GLU A 95 22.36 -2.18 -19.00
C GLU A 95 21.29 -1.82 -20.04
N SER A 96 20.50 -2.80 -20.46
CA SER A 96 19.56 -2.69 -21.57
C SER A 96 18.20 -2.15 -21.11
N GLU A 97 17.61 -1.27 -21.92
CA GLU A 97 16.19 -0.86 -21.79
C GLU A 97 15.25 -1.84 -22.49
N GLU A 98 15.79 -2.81 -23.23
CA GLU A 98 15.02 -3.79 -23.97
C GLU A 98 14.93 -5.13 -23.22
N LYS A 99 13.82 -5.84 -23.45
CA LYS A 99 13.58 -7.19 -22.91
C LYS A 99 14.30 -8.23 -23.75
N GLU A 100 15.57 -8.44 -23.46
CA GLU A 100 16.40 -9.44 -24.13
C GLU A 100 16.08 -10.88 -23.68
N PRO A 101 16.43 -11.92 -24.44
CA PRO A 101 16.21 -13.32 -24.04
C PRO A 101 16.79 -13.65 -22.65
N GLY A 102 18.00 -13.14 -22.37
CA GLY A 102 18.66 -13.30 -21.08
C GLY A 102 18.05 -12.52 -19.91
N SER A 103 17.05 -11.67 -20.13
CA SER A 103 16.40 -10.86 -19.08
C SER A 103 15.16 -11.50 -18.45
N LYS A 104 14.75 -12.68 -18.95
CA LYS A 104 13.56 -13.38 -18.50
C LYS A 104 13.88 -14.35 -17.36
N PHE A 105 13.16 -14.25 -16.25
CA PHE A 105 13.31 -15.13 -15.09
C PHE A 105 12.00 -15.82 -14.74
N HIS A 106 12.09 -17.01 -14.14
CA HIS A 106 10.98 -17.74 -13.54
C HIS A 106 11.18 -17.77 -12.02
N ILE A 107 10.16 -17.38 -11.26
CA ILE A 107 10.15 -17.43 -9.79
C ILE A 107 9.70 -18.80 -9.33
N SER A 108 10.45 -19.39 -8.41
CA SER A 108 10.05 -20.56 -7.63
C SER A 108 10.32 -20.32 -6.15
N VAL A 109 9.47 -20.84 -5.27
CA VAL A 109 9.65 -20.74 -3.82
C VAL A 109 10.42 -21.97 -3.34
N SER A 110 11.33 -21.80 -2.39
CA SER A 110 12.13 -22.90 -1.86
C SER A 110 11.27 -23.90 -1.05
N ASP A 111 11.59 -25.18 -1.20
CA ASP A 111 10.93 -26.28 -0.47
C ASP A 111 11.41 -26.41 1.00
N ASP A 112 12.36 -25.57 1.43
CA ASP A 112 12.97 -25.58 2.77
C ASP A 112 12.14 -24.85 3.85
N ASN A 113 10.90 -24.47 3.53
CA ASN A 113 10.00 -23.65 4.37
C ASN A 113 10.58 -22.27 4.79
N SER A 114 11.70 -21.82 4.21
CA SER A 114 12.21 -20.46 4.45
C SER A 114 11.35 -19.40 3.76
N GLY A 115 10.62 -19.78 2.72
CA GLY A 115 9.84 -18.87 1.88
C GLY A 115 10.70 -17.96 1.00
N ARG A 116 12.00 -18.27 0.89
CA ARG A 116 12.91 -17.59 -0.04
C ARG A 116 12.59 -17.99 -1.46
N TRP A 117 12.89 -17.09 -2.40
CA TRP A 117 12.66 -17.30 -3.80
C TRP A 117 13.96 -17.66 -4.51
N ALA A 118 13.86 -18.60 -5.43
CA ALA A 118 14.88 -18.91 -6.41
C ALA A 118 14.45 -18.30 -7.76
N LEU A 119 15.34 -17.51 -8.36
CA LEU A 119 15.11 -16.81 -9.63
C LEU A 119 15.87 -17.53 -10.73
N ARG A 120 15.18 -18.38 -11.50
CA ARG A 120 15.79 -19.14 -12.60
C ARG A 120 15.76 -18.33 -13.89
N ASN A 121 16.91 -18.08 -14.50
CA ASN A 121 16.94 -17.49 -15.83
C ASN A 121 16.38 -18.49 -16.86
N VAL A 122 15.42 -18.04 -17.68
CA VAL A 122 14.68 -18.92 -18.60
C VAL A 122 15.56 -19.44 -19.73
N GLU A 123 16.36 -18.57 -20.34
CA GLU A 123 17.24 -18.92 -21.46
C GLU A 123 18.37 -19.86 -21.02
N ARG A 124 19.00 -19.53 -19.89
CA ARG A 124 20.20 -20.23 -19.40
C ARG A 124 19.87 -21.45 -18.54
N GLY A 125 18.71 -21.47 -17.91
CA GLY A 125 18.27 -22.52 -17.00
C GLY A 125 18.97 -22.55 -15.65
N TYR A 126 19.81 -21.56 -15.33
CA TYR A 126 20.54 -21.42 -14.05
C TYR A 126 19.87 -20.42 -13.11
N PHE A 127 20.25 -20.44 -11.83
CA PHE A 127 19.68 -19.59 -10.78
C PHE A 127 20.55 -18.38 -10.48
N LEU A 128 19.90 -17.21 -10.33
CA LEU A 128 20.54 -15.97 -9.90
C LEU A 128 20.98 -16.09 -8.45
N GLY A 129 22.28 -15.90 -8.22
CA GLY A 129 22.87 -15.94 -6.89
C GLY A 129 23.82 -14.79 -6.60
N SER A 130 24.10 -14.63 -5.32
CA SER A 130 25.06 -13.69 -4.76
C SER A 130 26.06 -14.45 -3.90
N SER A 131 27.31 -14.55 -4.37
CA SER A 131 28.40 -15.19 -3.63
C SER A 131 29.60 -14.26 -3.57
N SER A 132 30.14 -14.05 -2.37
CA SER A 132 31.34 -13.24 -2.13
C SER A 132 31.32 -11.88 -2.87
N ASP A 133 30.20 -11.18 -2.78
CA ASP A 133 29.92 -9.86 -3.37
C ASP A 133 29.83 -9.83 -4.91
N LYS A 134 29.92 -10.99 -5.58
CA LYS A 134 29.68 -11.15 -7.02
C LYS A 134 28.28 -11.71 -7.27
N LEU A 135 27.59 -11.13 -8.25
CA LEU A 135 26.34 -11.67 -8.78
C LEU A 135 26.66 -12.61 -9.95
N THR A 136 26.13 -13.82 -9.90
CA THR A 136 26.32 -14.85 -10.93
C THR A 136 25.05 -15.64 -11.16
N CYS A 137 24.90 -16.22 -12.36
CA CYS A 137 23.79 -17.08 -12.70
C CYS A 137 24.29 -18.35 -13.40
N THR A 138 24.90 -19.25 -12.62
CA THR A 138 25.59 -20.46 -13.10
C THR A 138 25.19 -21.72 -12.35
N ALA A 139 24.46 -21.60 -11.23
CA ALA A 139 24.04 -22.74 -10.43
C ALA A 139 22.87 -23.48 -11.08
N LYS A 140 22.96 -24.81 -11.16
CA LYS A 140 21.88 -25.68 -11.68
C LYS A 140 20.79 -26.00 -10.66
N VAL A 141 21.13 -25.90 -9.38
CA VAL A 141 20.25 -26.16 -8.24
C VAL A 141 20.49 -25.01 -7.27
N PRO A 142 19.43 -24.36 -6.73
CA PRO A 142 19.61 -23.24 -5.84
C PRO A 142 20.20 -23.70 -4.49
N GLY A 143 21.31 -23.10 -4.09
CA GLY A 143 21.81 -23.17 -2.72
C GLY A 143 21.49 -21.89 -1.96
N ASP A 144 22.07 -21.73 -0.78
CA ASP A 144 21.87 -20.55 0.06
C ASP A 144 22.19 -19.22 -0.65
N ALA A 145 23.19 -19.22 -1.55
CA ALA A 145 23.59 -18.05 -2.32
C ALA A 145 22.57 -17.65 -3.42
N GLU A 146 21.72 -18.58 -3.87
CA GLU A 146 20.72 -18.39 -4.92
C GLU A 146 19.30 -18.17 -4.38
N LEU A 147 19.14 -18.19 -3.06
CA LEU A 147 17.87 -17.98 -2.37
C LEU A 147 17.76 -16.57 -1.82
N TRP A 148 16.68 -15.89 -2.19
CA TRP A 148 16.45 -14.48 -1.90
C TRP A 148 15.21 -14.29 -1.01
N HIS A 149 15.31 -13.51 0.05
CA HIS A 149 14.10 -12.98 0.69
C HIS A 149 13.52 -11.85 -0.16
N VAL A 150 12.20 -11.71 -0.15
CA VAL A 150 11.49 -10.68 -0.90
C VAL A 150 10.84 -9.69 0.05
N HIS A 151 11.29 -8.43 -0.07
CA HIS A 151 10.71 -7.30 0.65
C HIS A 151 9.83 -6.50 -0.32
N LEU A 152 8.51 -6.52 -0.14
CA LEU A 152 7.58 -5.70 -0.89
C LEU A 152 7.85 -4.23 -0.59
N ALA A 153 8.21 -3.45 -1.61
CA ALA A 153 8.49 -2.03 -1.48
C ALA A 153 7.22 -1.17 -1.38
N ALA A 154 6.03 -1.81 -1.47
CA ALA A 154 4.73 -1.18 -1.34
C ALA A 154 4.62 -0.38 -0.03
N ARG A 155 3.72 0.61 0.01
CA ARG A 155 3.39 1.24 1.28
C ARG A 155 2.85 0.15 2.20
N PRO A 156 3.39 0.00 3.42
CA PRO A 156 3.05 -1.15 4.25
C PRO A 156 1.57 -1.17 4.66
N GLN A 157 0.91 0.00 4.62
CA GLN A 157 -0.51 0.16 4.92
C GLN A 157 -1.38 0.00 3.67
N VAL A 158 -2.13 -1.09 3.63
CA VAL A 158 -2.84 -1.62 2.45
C VAL A 158 -4.27 -2.03 2.79
N ASN A 159 -5.07 -2.19 1.74
CA ASN A 159 -6.30 -2.97 1.77
C ASN A 159 -6.03 -4.33 1.12
N LEU A 160 -6.46 -5.41 1.77
CA LEU A 160 -6.26 -6.79 1.31
C LEU A 160 -7.53 -7.29 0.63
N ARG A 161 -7.46 -7.67 -0.65
CA ARG A 161 -8.62 -8.16 -1.41
C ARG A 161 -8.43 -9.61 -1.82
N SER A 162 -9.38 -10.49 -1.51
CA SER A 162 -9.38 -11.87 -1.99
C SER A 162 -9.78 -11.93 -3.46
N ILE A 163 -8.97 -12.64 -4.26
CA ILE A 163 -9.23 -12.88 -5.68
C ILE A 163 -10.36 -13.90 -5.88
N GLY A 164 -10.42 -14.92 -5.03
CA GLY A 164 -11.48 -15.93 -5.03
C GLY A 164 -12.85 -15.35 -4.69
N ARG A 165 -12.93 -14.62 -3.56
CA ARG A 165 -14.21 -14.03 -3.09
C ARG A 165 -14.59 -12.71 -3.76
N LYS A 166 -13.63 -11.99 -4.36
CA LYS A 166 -13.82 -10.61 -4.86
C LYS A 166 -14.37 -9.69 -3.75
N ARG A 167 -13.79 -9.81 -2.56
CA ARG A 167 -14.14 -9.07 -1.35
C ARG A 167 -12.88 -8.63 -0.62
N PHE A 168 -13.01 -7.55 0.15
CA PHE A 168 -11.95 -7.00 0.97
C PHE A 168 -11.97 -7.63 2.37
N ALA A 169 -10.79 -7.78 2.93
CA ALA A 169 -10.61 -8.09 4.33
C ALA A 169 -11.01 -6.88 5.17
N HIS A 170 -11.57 -7.13 6.35
CA HIS A 170 -11.80 -6.14 7.37
C HIS A 170 -11.79 -6.78 8.77
N LEU A 171 -11.55 -5.97 9.79
CA LEU A 171 -11.62 -6.38 11.19
C LEU A 171 -13.08 -6.66 11.56
N SER A 172 -13.32 -7.83 12.14
CA SER A 172 -14.66 -8.23 12.64
C SER A 172 -15.16 -7.32 13.76
N GLU A 173 -16.48 -7.26 13.97
CA GLU A 173 -17.11 -6.49 15.06
C GLU A 173 -16.61 -6.89 16.46
N SER A 174 -16.23 -8.16 16.64
CA SER A 174 -15.67 -8.67 17.90
C SER A 174 -14.18 -8.33 18.10
N LEU A 175 -13.56 -7.68 17.11
CA LEU A 175 -12.18 -7.19 17.13
C LEU A 175 -11.11 -8.28 17.36
N ASP A 176 -11.45 -9.55 17.09
CA ASP A 176 -10.59 -10.73 17.35
C ASP A 176 -10.37 -11.64 16.12
N GLU A 177 -11.04 -11.35 15.01
CA GLU A 177 -10.93 -12.05 13.72
C GLU A 177 -10.87 -11.06 12.56
N ILE A 178 -10.36 -11.54 11.41
CA ILE A 178 -10.44 -10.85 10.12
C ILE A 178 -11.43 -11.59 9.23
N HIS A 179 -12.45 -10.89 8.74
CA HIS A 179 -13.44 -11.42 7.79
C HIS A 179 -13.15 -10.87 6.40
N VAL A 180 -13.48 -11.63 5.34
CA VAL A 180 -13.20 -11.26 3.95
C VAL A 180 -14.48 -11.26 3.12
N ASP A 181 -15.39 -10.38 3.49
CA ASP A 181 -16.71 -10.22 2.87
C ASP A 181 -17.10 -8.75 2.60
N ALA A 182 -16.23 -7.78 2.92
CA ALA A 182 -16.46 -6.37 2.63
C ALA A 182 -16.48 -6.09 1.11
N ASN A 183 -17.49 -5.35 0.65
CA ASN A 183 -17.62 -5.01 -0.78
C ASN A 183 -16.62 -3.93 -1.21
N VAL A 184 -16.33 -2.98 -0.31
CA VAL A 184 -15.44 -1.83 -0.52
C VAL A 184 -14.57 -1.65 0.73
N PRO A 185 -13.32 -1.20 0.60
CA PRO A 185 -12.44 -0.98 1.74
C PRO A 185 -12.72 0.38 2.39
N TRP A 186 -13.82 0.47 3.16
CA TRP A 186 -14.28 1.72 3.78
C TRP A 186 -14.20 1.62 5.31
N GLY A 187 -13.67 2.64 5.96
CA GLY A 187 -13.45 2.66 7.40
C GLY A 187 -12.06 2.19 7.82
N GLU A 188 -11.81 2.30 9.13
CA GLU A 188 -10.54 1.93 9.74
C GLU A 188 -10.34 0.41 9.86
N ASP A 189 -11.41 -0.36 9.91
CA ASP A 189 -11.42 -1.83 10.01
C ASP A 189 -10.83 -2.51 8.76
N THR A 190 -10.80 -1.81 7.62
CA THR A 190 -10.21 -2.32 6.37
C THR A 190 -8.71 -2.00 6.23
N LEU A 191 -8.11 -1.30 7.20
CA LEU A 191 -6.69 -0.97 7.22
C LEU A 191 -5.86 -2.14 7.76
N PHE A 192 -4.95 -2.63 6.93
CA PHE A 192 -3.94 -3.61 7.34
C PHE A 192 -2.54 -3.06 7.10
N THR A 193 -1.61 -3.44 7.97
CA THR A 193 -0.18 -3.17 7.79
C THR A 193 0.52 -4.51 7.55
N LEU A 194 1.13 -4.68 6.38
CA LEU A 194 1.86 -5.89 6.02
C LEU A 194 3.32 -5.74 6.45
N GLU A 195 3.69 -6.40 7.55
CA GLU A 195 4.94 -6.19 8.28
C GLU A 195 6.07 -7.05 7.84
N PHE A 196 7.06 -6.48 7.17
CA PHE A 196 8.29 -7.20 6.87
C PHE A 196 9.15 -7.37 8.13
N ARG A 197 9.31 -8.62 8.57
CA ARG A 197 10.08 -9.04 9.75
C ARG A 197 11.45 -9.53 9.31
N ALA A 198 12.34 -8.58 9.03
CA ALA A 198 13.68 -8.85 8.51
C ALA A 198 14.51 -9.75 9.46
N ASP A 199 14.38 -9.52 10.76
CA ASP A 199 15.01 -10.24 11.86
C ASP A 199 14.40 -11.63 12.14
N GLU A 200 13.22 -11.92 11.58
CA GLU A 200 12.55 -13.22 11.71
C GLU A 200 12.53 -14.00 10.40
N GLY A 201 13.64 -13.94 9.66
CA GLY A 201 13.83 -14.69 8.42
C GLY A 201 13.10 -14.09 7.22
N GLY A 202 12.90 -12.78 7.19
CA GLY A 202 12.29 -12.09 6.04
C GLY A 202 10.83 -12.50 5.78
N LYS A 203 10.08 -12.77 6.86
CA LYS A 203 8.66 -13.12 6.82
C LYS A 203 7.79 -11.89 6.95
N TYR A 204 6.48 -12.08 6.85
CA TYR A 204 5.46 -11.06 7.00
C TYR A 204 4.52 -11.34 8.15
N ALA A 205 4.13 -10.30 8.88
CA ALA A 205 2.99 -10.36 9.80
C ALA A 205 1.85 -9.47 9.28
N LEU A 206 0.61 -9.93 9.42
CA LEU A 206 -0.56 -9.12 9.07
C LEU A 206 -1.08 -8.40 10.31
N HIS A 207 -0.84 -7.09 10.38
CA HIS A 207 -1.12 -6.24 11.53
C HIS A 207 -2.37 -5.38 11.27
N THR A 208 -3.35 -5.47 12.16
CA THR A 208 -4.67 -4.85 12.05
C THR A 208 -4.74 -3.46 12.68
N CYS A 209 -5.79 -2.70 12.36
CA CYS A 209 -5.99 -1.33 12.85
C CYS A 209 -6.10 -1.19 14.37
N ASN A 210 -6.51 -2.25 15.09
CA ASN A 210 -6.59 -2.29 16.55
C ASN A 210 -5.27 -2.72 17.23
N ASN A 211 -4.18 -2.69 16.48
CA ASN A 211 -2.82 -2.99 16.90
C ASN A 211 -2.60 -4.46 17.33
N LYS A 212 -3.20 -5.41 16.59
CA LYS A 212 -3.04 -6.86 16.79
C LYS A 212 -2.58 -7.59 15.53
N TYR A 213 -2.01 -8.77 15.72
CA TYR A 213 -1.45 -9.61 14.67
C TYR A 213 -2.32 -10.83 14.38
N LEU A 214 -2.55 -11.12 13.09
CA LEU A 214 -3.23 -12.35 12.69
C LEU A 214 -2.34 -13.57 12.92
N SER A 215 -2.84 -14.54 13.69
CA SER A 215 -2.25 -15.88 13.76
C SER A 215 -2.78 -16.80 12.66
N ALA A 216 -2.00 -17.84 12.31
CA ALA A 216 -2.38 -18.87 11.34
C ALA A 216 -3.73 -19.54 11.68
N GLY A 217 -4.08 -19.62 12.97
CA GLY A 217 -5.37 -20.17 13.44
C GLY A 217 -6.59 -19.28 13.17
N GLY A 218 -6.40 -18.03 12.76
CA GLY A 218 -7.47 -17.07 12.44
C GLY A 218 -7.86 -16.11 13.56
N LYS A 219 -7.21 -16.20 14.72
CA LYS A 219 -7.40 -15.27 15.85
C LYS A 219 -6.32 -14.20 15.87
N LEU A 220 -6.67 -13.02 16.39
CA LEU A 220 -5.75 -11.92 16.60
C LEU A 220 -5.00 -12.04 17.95
N GLN A 221 -3.72 -11.73 17.95
CA GLN A 221 -2.83 -11.75 19.11
C GLN A 221 -2.26 -10.35 19.35
N ASP A 222 -2.06 -9.97 20.62
CA ASP A 222 -1.48 -8.66 20.95
C ASP A 222 0.01 -8.58 20.58
N ASP A 223 0.74 -9.69 20.76
CA ASP A 223 2.14 -9.80 20.36
C ASP A 223 2.29 -10.61 19.06
N CYS A 224 3.27 -10.21 18.23
CA CYS A 224 3.64 -11.00 17.06
C CYS A 224 4.47 -12.21 17.50
N THR A 225 3.90 -13.41 17.33
CA THR A 225 4.57 -14.68 17.63
C THR A 225 4.90 -15.44 16.35
N ALA A 226 5.62 -16.57 16.44
CA ALA A 226 5.91 -17.42 15.30
C ALA A 226 4.66 -17.90 14.53
N THR A 227 3.49 -17.94 15.19
CA THR A 227 2.21 -18.28 14.54
C THR A 227 1.62 -17.15 13.71
N CYS A 228 2.13 -15.93 13.85
CA CYS A 228 1.71 -14.74 13.12
C CYS A 228 2.59 -14.45 11.89
N LEU A 229 3.58 -15.30 11.61
CA LEU A 229 4.57 -15.12 10.55
C LEU A 229 4.23 -15.94 9.31
N PHE A 230 4.20 -15.25 8.17
CA PHE A 230 3.88 -15.82 6.86
C PHE A 230 4.96 -15.48 5.84
N SER A 231 5.32 -16.44 5.00
CA SER A 231 6.16 -16.17 3.83
C SER A 231 5.28 -15.64 2.68
N ALA A 232 5.75 -14.61 1.99
CA ALA A 232 5.07 -14.05 0.82
C ALA A 232 5.48 -14.80 -0.44
N GLU A 233 4.50 -15.27 -1.21
CA GLU A 233 4.70 -15.91 -2.50
C GLU A 233 4.01 -15.14 -3.61
N TYR A 234 4.67 -15.09 -4.77
CA TYR A 234 4.15 -14.45 -5.96
C TYR A 234 3.54 -15.48 -6.91
N HIS A 235 2.27 -15.29 -7.23
CA HIS A 235 1.49 -16.12 -8.14
C HIS A 235 0.84 -15.22 -9.19
N ALA A 236 1.56 -14.99 -10.28
CA ALA A 236 1.08 -14.23 -11.45
C ALA A 236 0.39 -12.89 -11.12
N GLY A 237 1.03 -12.07 -10.29
CA GLY A 237 0.55 -10.75 -9.87
C GLY A 237 -0.18 -10.77 -8.52
N ALA A 238 -0.56 -11.95 -8.04
CA ALA A 238 -1.24 -12.14 -6.76
C ALA A 238 -0.29 -12.59 -5.65
N LEU A 239 -0.66 -12.24 -4.42
CA LEU A 239 0.02 -12.62 -3.20
C LEU A 239 -0.63 -13.87 -2.61
N ALA A 240 0.17 -14.85 -2.25
CA ALA A 240 -0.20 -15.89 -1.29
C ALA A 240 0.66 -15.77 -0.04
N LEU A 241 0.08 -16.05 1.13
CA LEU A 241 0.75 -15.96 2.43
C LEU A 241 0.77 -17.35 3.08
N ARG A 242 1.96 -17.91 3.27
CA ARG A 242 2.19 -19.29 3.72
C ARG A 242 2.73 -19.34 5.15
N ASP A 243 2.12 -20.11 6.03
CA ASP A 243 2.61 -20.31 7.39
C ASP A 243 3.81 -21.29 7.47
N SER A 244 4.33 -21.48 8.68
CA SER A 244 5.46 -22.38 8.96
C SER A 244 5.16 -23.87 8.76
N SER A 245 3.88 -24.28 8.71
CA SER A 245 3.47 -25.65 8.38
C SER A 245 3.33 -25.87 6.88
N GLY A 246 3.47 -24.79 6.09
CA GLY A 246 3.34 -24.80 4.66
C GLY A 246 1.91 -24.59 4.15
N ALA A 247 0.96 -24.24 5.02
CA ALA A 247 -0.42 -23.95 4.66
C ALA A 247 -0.62 -22.47 4.35
N TYR A 248 -1.53 -22.15 3.43
CA TYR A 248 -1.79 -20.81 2.95
C TYR A 248 -3.02 -20.19 3.60
N LEU A 249 -2.96 -18.88 3.84
CA LEU A 249 -4.10 -18.08 4.26
C LEU A 249 -5.19 -18.10 3.19
N ALA A 250 -6.42 -18.34 3.61
CA ALA A 250 -7.61 -18.23 2.78
C ALA A 250 -8.82 -17.82 3.65
N PRO A 251 -9.85 -17.19 3.07
CA PRO A 251 -11.09 -16.96 3.79
C PRO A 251 -11.92 -18.24 3.92
N ILE A 252 -12.27 -18.65 5.14
CA ILE A 252 -12.88 -19.96 5.41
C ILE A 252 -14.27 -19.82 6.04
N GLY A 253 -15.20 -20.69 5.61
CA GLY A 253 -16.55 -20.78 6.18
C GLY A 253 -17.49 -19.66 5.74
N SER A 254 -18.68 -19.64 6.34
CA SER A 254 -19.75 -18.68 6.03
C SER A 254 -19.39 -17.23 6.39
N LYS A 255 -18.61 -17.04 7.47
CA LYS A 255 -18.07 -15.74 7.90
C LYS A 255 -16.80 -15.32 7.16
N ALA A 256 -16.31 -16.14 6.21
CA ALA A 256 -15.09 -15.87 5.47
C ALA A 256 -13.87 -15.52 6.36
N VAL A 257 -13.71 -16.21 7.49
CA VAL A 257 -12.63 -15.95 8.47
C VAL A 257 -11.27 -16.23 7.81
N LEU A 258 -10.37 -15.27 7.83
CA LEU A 258 -9.03 -15.40 7.26
C LEU A 258 -8.15 -16.25 8.17
N LYS A 259 -7.75 -17.44 7.71
CA LYS A 259 -6.85 -18.36 8.43
C LYS A 259 -6.18 -19.34 7.48
N THR A 260 -5.17 -20.07 7.94
CA THR A 260 -4.53 -21.08 7.07
C THR A 260 -5.36 -22.35 6.97
N ARG A 261 -5.28 -23.02 5.81
CA ARG A 261 -6.05 -24.25 5.56
C ARG A 261 -5.34 -25.27 4.66
N SER A 262 -4.93 -24.85 3.47
CA SER A 262 -4.49 -25.73 2.38
C SER A 262 -3.00 -25.57 2.12
N THR A 263 -2.31 -26.64 1.72
CA THR A 263 -0.92 -26.58 1.23
C THR A 263 -0.83 -26.34 -0.29
N ALA A 264 -1.97 -26.25 -0.97
CA ALA A 264 -2.05 -25.92 -2.39
C ALA A 264 -2.63 -24.52 -2.56
N VAL A 265 -2.06 -23.75 -3.48
CA VAL A 265 -2.55 -22.41 -3.86
C VAL A 265 -3.59 -22.56 -4.94
N THR A 266 -4.81 -22.13 -4.65
CA THR A 266 -5.89 -21.92 -5.63
C THR A 266 -6.31 -20.45 -5.60
N ARG A 267 -7.36 -20.09 -6.34
CA ARG A 267 -7.88 -18.71 -6.31
C ARG A 267 -8.32 -18.23 -4.92
N ASP A 268 -8.62 -19.15 -3.99
CA ASP A 268 -9.06 -18.81 -2.63
C ASP A 268 -7.90 -18.31 -1.74
N GLU A 269 -6.68 -18.77 -2.00
CA GLU A 269 -5.44 -18.39 -1.30
C GLU A 269 -4.76 -17.15 -1.89
N LEU A 270 -5.31 -16.59 -2.97
CA LEU A 270 -4.73 -15.47 -3.70
C LEU A 270 -5.36 -14.14 -3.32
N PHE A 271 -4.50 -13.15 -3.08
CA PHE A 271 -4.89 -11.79 -2.71
C PHE A 271 -4.24 -10.74 -3.61
N SER A 272 -4.94 -9.64 -3.83
CA SER A 272 -4.34 -8.39 -4.31
C SER A 272 -4.15 -7.42 -3.16
N LEU A 273 -3.07 -6.64 -3.23
CA LEU A 273 -2.81 -5.54 -2.31
C LEU A 273 -3.18 -4.23 -3.01
N GLU A 274 -4.08 -3.47 -2.39
CA GLU A 274 -4.45 -2.13 -2.85
C GLU A 274 -3.91 -1.11 -1.84
N ASP A 275 -3.47 0.05 -2.33
CA ASP A 275 -3.00 1.13 -1.46
C ASP A 275 -4.17 1.66 -0.62
N SER A 276 -4.01 1.69 0.71
CA SER A 276 -5.03 2.29 1.57
C SER A 276 -4.98 3.81 1.39
N LEU A 277 -5.90 4.39 0.62
CA LEU A 277 -5.99 5.84 0.47
C LEU A 277 -6.55 6.50 1.74
N PRO A 278 -6.15 7.75 2.04
CA PRO A 278 -6.67 8.45 3.22
C PRO A 278 -8.19 8.60 3.13
N GLN A 279 -8.88 8.22 4.20
CA GLN A 279 -10.30 8.47 4.38
C GLN A 279 -10.49 9.46 5.52
N ALA A 280 -11.30 10.48 5.29
CA ALA A 280 -11.44 11.61 6.20
C ALA A 280 -12.90 11.95 6.48
N ALA A 281 -13.15 12.52 7.65
CA ALA A 281 -14.37 13.26 7.95
C ALA A 281 -14.04 14.73 8.15
N PHE A 282 -15.03 15.58 7.94
CA PHE A 282 -14.90 17.03 8.06
C PHE A 282 -15.99 17.57 8.98
N VAL A 283 -15.64 18.44 9.92
CA VAL A 283 -16.59 19.17 10.77
C VAL A 283 -16.64 20.62 10.35
N ALA A 284 -17.82 21.15 10.04
CA ALA A 284 -17.95 22.56 9.69
C ALA A 284 -17.80 23.44 10.95
N ALA A 285 -16.91 24.44 10.89
CA ALA A 285 -16.68 25.35 12.01
C ALA A 285 -17.89 26.23 12.35
N LEU A 286 -18.84 26.41 11.41
CA LEU A 286 -20.03 27.21 11.61
C LEU A 286 -20.99 26.64 12.66
N ASN A 287 -21.14 25.31 12.70
CA ASN A 287 -22.20 24.64 13.45
C ASN A 287 -21.75 23.36 14.18
N ASP A 288 -20.46 23.03 14.14
CA ASP A 288 -19.86 21.84 14.74
C ASP A 288 -20.50 20.52 14.28
N LYS A 289 -21.07 20.48 13.07
CA LYS A 289 -21.65 19.28 12.47
C LYS A 289 -20.72 18.64 11.45
N TYR A 290 -20.80 17.31 11.36
CA TYR A 290 -20.12 16.54 10.34
C TYR A 290 -20.74 16.75 8.96
N VAL A 291 -19.87 16.91 7.97
CA VAL A 291 -20.23 16.91 6.55
C VAL A 291 -20.65 15.51 6.14
N SER A 292 -21.76 15.40 5.42
CA SER A 292 -22.51 14.18 5.19
C SER A 292 -23.19 14.16 3.82
N VAL A 293 -23.36 12.95 3.29
CA VAL A 293 -24.22 12.65 2.12
C VAL A 293 -25.44 11.79 2.50
N LYS A 294 -25.80 11.75 3.79
CA LYS A 294 -26.88 10.89 4.31
C LYS A 294 -28.28 11.37 3.89
N GLN A 295 -28.45 12.67 3.66
CA GLN A 295 -29.75 13.28 3.33
C GLN A 295 -30.08 13.27 1.84
N GLY A 296 -29.19 12.76 0.99
CA GLY A 296 -29.38 12.69 -0.45
C GLY A 296 -28.12 13.10 -1.21
N VAL A 297 -28.32 13.63 -2.41
CA VAL A 297 -27.20 14.01 -3.30
C VAL A 297 -26.49 15.27 -2.83
N ASP A 298 -27.15 16.19 -2.12
CA ASP A 298 -26.52 17.41 -1.65
C ASP A 298 -25.57 17.12 -0.47
N VAL A 299 -24.38 17.70 -0.51
CA VAL A 299 -23.41 17.62 0.58
C VAL A 299 -23.79 18.63 1.67
N THR A 300 -23.95 18.14 2.90
CA THR A 300 -24.50 18.94 4.01
C THR A 300 -23.74 18.70 5.31
N ALA A 301 -23.49 19.74 6.11
CA ALA A 301 -22.95 19.66 7.47
C ALA A 301 -24.07 19.67 8.51
N ASN A 302 -24.59 18.49 8.87
CA ASN A 302 -25.76 18.35 9.76
C ASN A 302 -25.77 17.10 10.65
N GLN A 303 -24.74 16.24 10.61
CA GLN A 303 -24.68 15.03 11.44
C GLN A 303 -23.86 15.25 12.71
N ASP A 304 -24.18 14.48 13.75
CA ASP A 304 -23.49 14.47 15.06
C ASP A 304 -22.48 13.34 15.21
N GLU A 305 -22.57 12.33 14.34
CA GLU A 305 -21.76 11.11 14.41
C GLU A 305 -21.14 10.81 13.04
N ILE A 306 -20.01 10.12 13.04
CA ILE A 306 -19.35 9.66 11.82
C ILE A 306 -19.84 8.25 11.51
N SER A 307 -20.47 8.09 10.35
CA SER A 307 -20.74 6.81 9.72
C SER A 307 -20.02 6.72 8.36
N SER A 308 -20.37 5.73 7.55
CA SER A 308 -19.91 5.63 6.17
C SER A 308 -20.31 6.84 5.31
N HIS A 309 -21.37 7.57 5.66
CA HIS A 309 -21.85 8.76 4.93
C HIS A 309 -21.11 10.05 5.26
N GLU A 310 -20.35 10.08 6.36
CA GLU A 310 -19.52 11.23 6.78
C GLU A 310 -18.02 10.96 6.57
N THR A 311 -17.69 9.73 6.14
CA THR A 311 -16.36 9.31 5.76
C THR A 311 -16.22 9.47 4.25
N PHE A 312 -15.13 10.10 3.79
CA PHE A 312 -14.83 10.34 2.38
C PHE A 312 -13.41 9.92 2.06
N GLN A 313 -13.20 9.21 0.96
CA GLN A 313 -11.86 8.89 0.48
C GLN A 313 -11.27 10.08 -0.29
N LEU A 314 -10.04 10.48 0.06
CA LEU A 314 -9.32 11.55 -0.60
C LEU A 314 -8.35 10.98 -1.62
N GLU A 315 -8.53 11.33 -2.89
CA GLU A 315 -7.67 10.88 -3.98
C GLU A 315 -6.92 12.07 -4.57
N PHE A 316 -5.61 12.07 -4.38
CA PHE A 316 -4.76 13.15 -4.89
C PHE A 316 -4.54 13.01 -6.39
N ASP A 317 -4.82 14.07 -7.12
CA ASP A 317 -4.49 14.19 -8.53
C ASP A 317 -3.15 14.91 -8.69
N TRP A 318 -2.15 14.18 -9.16
CA TRP A 318 -0.79 14.71 -9.29
C TRP A 318 -0.64 15.74 -10.41
N ALA A 319 -1.50 15.69 -11.44
CA ALA A 319 -1.45 16.62 -12.57
C ALA A 319 -1.90 18.03 -12.15
N THR A 320 -2.99 18.12 -11.40
CA THR A 320 -3.58 19.39 -10.96
C THR A 320 -3.18 19.78 -9.54
N ARG A 321 -2.56 18.87 -8.78
CA ARG A 321 -2.24 19.03 -7.34
C ARG A 321 -3.49 19.29 -6.48
N ARG A 322 -4.63 18.73 -6.89
CA ARG A 322 -5.93 18.85 -6.24
C ARG A 322 -6.46 17.49 -5.82
N TRP A 323 -7.58 17.49 -5.11
CA TRP A 323 -8.16 16.30 -4.50
C TRP A 323 -9.53 16.01 -5.07
N TYR A 324 -9.76 14.74 -5.37
CA TYR A 324 -11.10 14.18 -5.47
C TYR A 324 -11.57 13.75 -4.08
N ILE A 325 -12.85 14.01 -3.77
CA ILE A 325 -13.49 13.61 -2.52
C ILE A 325 -14.56 12.58 -2.89
N ARG A 326 -14.28 11.30 -2.63
CA ARG A 326 -15.11 10.15 -3.03
C ARG A 326 -15.93 9.64 -1.85
N THR A 327 -17.15 9.19 -2.13
CA THR A 327 -18.08 8.57 -1.17
C THR A 327 -17.99 7.04 -1.21
N MET A 328 -18.61 6.37 -0.23
CA MET A 328 -18.67 4.91 -0.19
C MET A 328 -19.39 4.31 -1.41
N GLN A 329 -20.34 5.04 -1.99
CA GLN A 329 -21.11 4.66 -3.18
C GLN A 329 -20.37 4.93 -4.49
N ASP A 330 -19.05 5.21 -4.42
CA ASP A 330 -18.20 5.51 -5.57
C ASP A 330 -18.62 6.77 -6.34
N ARG A 331 -19.28 7.71 -5.65
CA ARG A 331 -19.62 9.04 -6.16
C ARG A 331 -18.61 10.06 -5.70
N TYR A 332 -18.33 11.05 -6.55
CA TYR A 332 -17.47 12.17 -6.21
C TYR A 332 -18.29 13.40 -5.83
N TRP A 333 -17.75 14.21 -4.91
CA TRP A 333 -18.21 15.57 -4.73
C TRP A 333 -18.03 16.34 -6.04
N THR A 334 -19.02 17.10 -6.45
CA THR A 334 -19.06 17.88 -7.68
C THR A 334 -19.60 19.28 -7.42
N LEU A 335 -18.95 20.26 -8.03
CA LEU A 335 -19.47 21.62 -8.15
C LEU A 335 -20.59 21.66 -9.19
N GLU A 336 -21.77 22.06 -8.77
CA GLU A 336 -22.96 22.19 -9.61
C GLU A 336 -23.20 23.62 -10.11
N THR A 337 -24.08 23.73 -11.09
CA THR A 337 -24.55 25.02 -11.62
C THR A 337 -25.23 25.81 -10.49
N GLY A 338 -24.77 27.03 -10.22
CA GLY A 338 -25.22 27.84 -9.08
C GLY A 338 -24.41 27.66 -7.79
N GLY A 339 -23.34 26.86 -7.85
CA GLY A 339 -22.33 26.76 -6.78
C GLY A 339 -22.61 25.71 -5.72
N GLY A 340 -23.73 24.98 -5.79
CA GLY A 340 -24.02 23.89 -4.84
C GLY A 340 -23.00 22.75 -4.96
N ILE A 341 -22.75 22.05 -3.85
CA ILE A 341 -21.91 20.84 -3.85
C ILE A 341 -22.77 19.61 -3.69
N GLN A 342 -22.65 18.68 -4.63
CA GLN A 342 -23.36 17.40 -4.65
C GLN A 342 -22.40 16.24 -4.68
N ALA A 343 -22.84 15.06 -4.25
CA ALA A 343 -22.12 13.79 -4.35
C ALA A 343 -22.77 12.87 -5.38
N SER A 344 -22.95 13.38 -6.60
CA SER A 344 -23.63 12.67 -7.70
C SER A 344 -22.67 12.24 -8.81
N GLY A 345 -21.44 12.76 -8.84
CA GLY A 345 -20.49 12.53 -9.93
C GLY A 345 -20.08 11.06 -10.08
N ASP A 346 -20.40 10.45 -11.21
CA ASP A 346 -19.97 9.09 -11.59
C ASP A 346 -18.51 9.01 -12.02
N ASN A 347 -17.96 10.12 -12.52
CA ASN A 347 -16.63 10.16 -13.13
C ASN A 347 -15.81 11.33 -12.62
N LYS A 348 -14.50 11.16 -12.65
CA LYS A 348 -13.54 12.23 -12.40
C LYS A 348 -13.72 13.34 -13.44
N SER A 349 -13.93 14.56 -12.96
CA SER A 349 -14.08 15.76 -13.78
C SER A 349 -13.40 16.96 -13.13
N SER A 350 -13.20 18.04 -13.86
CA SER A 350 -12.66 19.29 -13.30
C SER A 350 -13.53 19.85 -12.18
N ASN A 351 -14.86 19.68 -12.26
CA ASN A 351 -15.79 20.12 -11.21
C ASN A 351 -15.75 19.23 -9.96
N ALA A 352 -15.12 18.05 -10.03
CA ALA A 352 -14.92 17.18 -8.88
C ALA A 352 -13.57 17.41 -8.16
N LEU A 353 -12.76 18.35 -8.64
CA LEU A 353 -11.47 18.68 -8.05
C LEU A 353 -11.60 19.84 -7.07
N PHE A 354 -11.08 19.62 -5.88
CA PHE A 354 -11.02 20.60 -4.81
C PHE A 354 -9.58 20.78 -4.35
N GLU A 355 -9.22 22.01 -4.07
CA GLU A 355 -7.97 22.33 -3.40
C GLU A 355 -8.23 22.49 -1.90
N LEU A 356 -7.37 21.88 -1.10
CA LEU A 356 -7.43 21.96 0.37
C LEU A 356 -6.42 23.01 0.82
N ASP A 357 -6.93 24.16 1.25
CA ASP A 357 -6.16 25.30 1.73
C ASP A 357 -6.08 25.26 3.26
N TRP A 358 -4.92 24.83 3.77
CA TRP A 358 -4.68 24.62 5.20
C TRP A 358 -4.35 25.93 5.91
N GLN A 359 -5.11 26.22 6.96
CA GLN A 359 -4.98 27.43 7.76
C GLN A 359 -4.06 27.19 8.97
N GLY A 360 -3.46 28.26 9.49
CA GLY A 360 -2.54 28.18 10.63
C GLY A 360 -3.19 27.73 11.95
N ASP A 361 -4.52 27.79 12.05
CA ASP A 361 -5.30 27.35 13.22
C ASP A 361 -5.72 25.86 13.17
N GLY A 362 -5.24 25.11 12.18
CA GLY A 362 -5.56 23.70 11.97
C GLY A 362 -6.86 23.44 11.20
N SER A 363 -7.60 24.50 10.83
CA SER A 363 -8.73 24.37 9.91
C SER A 363 -8.27 24.23 8.45
N VAL A 364 -9.16 23.71 7.61
CA VAL A 364 -9.00 23.61 6.16
C VAL A 364 -10.17 24.27 5.46
N ALA A 365 -9.90 25.02 4.40
CA ALA A 365 -10.91 25.52 3.48
C ALA A 365 -10.81 24.76 2.14
N PHE A 366 -11.94 24.59 1.46
CA PHE A 366 -11.95 23.96 0.14
C PHE A 366 -12.16 25.01 -0.93
N ARG A 367 -11.29 25.04 -1.95
CA ARG A 367 -11.47 25.87 -3.14
C ARG A 367 -11.92 25.01 -4.31
N ALA A 368 -13.08 25.33 -4.88
CA ALA A 368 -13.66 24.60 -6.00
C ALA A 368 -13.09 25.05 -7.36
N ASN A 369 -13.56 24.42 -8.43
CA ASN A 369 -13.12 24.71 -9.79
C ASN A 369 -13.52 26.10 -10.30
N ASN A 370 -14.57 26.72 -9.76
CA ASN A 370 -14.94 28.11 -10.06
C ASN A 370 -14.06 29.14 -9.33
N GLY A 371 -13.02 28.70 -8.61
CA GLY A 371 -12.10 29.57 -7.87
C GLY A 371 -12.63 30.07 -6.53
N LYS A 372 -13.86 29.73 -6.15
CA LYS A 372 -14.50 30.15 -4.90
C LYS A 372 -14.30 29.11 -3.79
N TYR A 373 -14.37 29.57 -2.54
CA TYR A 373 -14.35 28.70 -1.36
C TYR A 373 -15.73 28.15 -1.02
N LEU A 374 -15.74 26.92 -0.51
CA LEU A 374 -16.95 26.25 -0.01
C LEU A 374 -17.37 26.85 1.33
N MET A 375 -18.53 27.50 1.36
CA MET A 375 -19.20 27.94 2.57
C MET A 375 -20.26 26.93 3.03
N THR A 376 -20.37 26.73 4.33
CA THR A 376 -21.52 26.06 4.95
C THR A 376 -22.63 27.09 5.18
N LYS A 377 -23.83 26.85 4.67
CA LYS A 377 -25.01 27.68 4.97
C LYS A 377 -25.60 27.33 6.34
N ARG A 378 -26.45 28.20 6.89
CA ARG A 378 -27.20 27.90 8.14
C ARG A 378 -28.07 26.64 8.04
N SER A 379 -28.50 26.28 6.84
CA SER A 379 -29.22 25.04 6.55
C SER A 379 -28.32 23.80 6.52
N GLY A 380 -27.00 23.95 6.64
CA GLY A 380 -26.01 22.89 6.54
C GLY A 380 -25.48 22.66 5.13
N HIS A 381 -26.16 23.10 4.06
CA HIS A 381 -25.70 22.88 2.69
C HIS A 381 -24.38 23.57 2.37
N LEU A 382 -23.52 22.90 1.60
CA LEU A 382 -22.24 23.43 1.13
C LEU A 382 -22.39 24.10 -0.25
N TYR A 383 -21.83 25.31 -0.40
CA TYR A 383 -21.83 26.07 -1.65
C TYR A 383 -20.46 26.72 -1.91
N ALA A 384 -19.93 26.65 -3.13
CA ALA A 384 -18.71 27.33 -3.55
C ALA A 384 -18.99 28.75 -4.04
N ASN A 385 -19.30 29.68 -3.13
CA ASN A 385 -19.68 31.06 -3.46
C ASN A 385 -18.80 32.13 -2.81
N ALA A 386 -17.89 31.77 -1.91
CA ALA A 386 -17.09 32.74 -1.16
C ALA A 386 -15.79 33.12 -1.91
N ASP A 387 -15.47 34.42 -1.95
CA ASP A 387 -14.23 34.95 -2.55
C ASP A 387 -13.02 34.90 -1.61
N ALA A 388 -13.28 34.89 -0.31
CA ALA A 388 -12.28 34.83 0.74
C ALA A 388 -12.68 33.80 1.80
N ILE A 389 -11.70 33.33 2.58
CA ILE A 389 -11.94 32.37 3.65
C ILE A 389 -12.51 33.11 4.85
N GLU A 390 -13.80 32.87 5.12
CA GLU A 390 -14.50 33.31 6.32
C GLU A 390 -14.70 32.12 7.28
N ASP A 391 -15.22 32.37 8.49
CA ASP A 391 -15.40 31.31 9.49
C ASP A 391 -16.37 30.20 9.02
N ASN A 392 -17.37 30.53 8.21
CA ASN A 392 -18.28 29.54 7.62
C ASN A 392 -17.66 28.74 6.45
N CYS A 393 -16.43 29.08 6.03
CA CYS A 393 -15.66 28.36 5.02
C CYS A 393 -14.65 27.38 5.63
N LYS A 394 -14.53 27.36 6.96
CA LYS A 394 -13.56 26.54 7.68
C LYS A 394 -14.16 25.20 8.07
N TYR A 395 -13.35 24.16 7.92
CA TYR A 395 -13.66 22.80 8.34
C TYR A 395 -12.51 22.22 9.16
N TYR A 396 -12.81 21.33 10.09
CA TYR A 396 -11.81 20.57 10.82
C TYR A 396 -11.68 19.17 10.24
N PHE A 397 -10.45 18.81 9.88
CA PHE A 397 -10.12 17.54 9.24
C PHE A 397 -9.85 16.44 10.26
N TYR A 398 -10.43 15.26 10.04
CA TYR A 398 -10.11 14.06 10.80
C TYR A 398 -9.76 12.92 9.86
N LEU A 399 -8.54 12.40 9.98
CA LEU A 399 -8.13 11.17 9.29
C LEU A 399 -8.75 9.96 10.01
N ILE A 400 -9.62 9.24 9.32
CA ILE A 400 -10.43 8.15 9.87
C ILE A 400 -9.66 6.84 9.83
N ASN A 401 -9.23 6.40 8.65
CA ASN A 401 -8.64 5.08 8.45
C ASN A 401 -7.14 5.01 8.77
N ARG A 402 -6.69 5.75 9.78
CA ARG A 402 -5.32 5.70 10.33
C ARG A 402 -5.31 5.79 11.86
N PRO A 403 -6.00 4.92 12.61
CA PRO A 403 -5.82 4.82 14.06
C PRO A 403 -4.38 4.41 14.42
N ILE A 404 -3.73 3.68 13.50
CA ILE A 404 -2.29 3.46 13.46
C ILE A 404 -1.73 4.01 12.14
N LEU A 405 -0.54 4.60 12.20
CA LEU A 405 0.12 5.23 11.07
C LEU A 405 1.55 4.71 10.92
N VAL A 406 1.95 4.41 9.69
CA VAL A 406 3.34 4.20 9.34
C VAL A 406 3.82 5.39 8.52
N LEU A 407 4.90 6.03 8.99
CA LEU A 407 5.50 7.18 8.32
C LEU A 407 6.79 6.75 7.60
N LYS A 408 6.91 7.17 6.33
CA LYS A 408 8.09 6.93 5.49
C LYS A 408 8.43 8.22 4.75
N CYS A 409 9.71 8.55 4.72
CA CYS A 409 10.25 9.61 3.86
C CYS A 409 11.28 9.01 2.88
N GLU A 410 11.94 9.87 2.10
CA GLU A 410 12.95 9.46 1.11
C GLU A 410 14.14 8.71 1.73
N GLN A 411 14.42 8.93 3.02
CA GLN A 411 15.56 8.35 3.72
C GLN A 411 15.25 7.01 4.39
N GLY A 412 13.98 6.68 4.60
CA GLY A 412 13.52 5.48 5.29
C GLY A 412 12.25 5.70 6.08
N PHE A 413 11.96 4.77 7.00
CA PHE A 413 10.84 4.87 7.91
C PHE A 413 11.14 5.78 9.10
N VAL A 414 10.08 6.34 9.68
CA VAL A 414 10.15 7.13 10.90
C VAL A 414 9.87 6.24 12.10
N GLY A 415 10.70 6.36 13.14
CA GLY A 415 10.46 5.68 14.40
C GLY A 415 11.37 6.18 15.52
N PRO A 416 11.04 5.87 16.79
CA PRO A 416 11.84 6.22 17.94
C PRO A 416 13.24 5.60 17.93
N LYS A 417 14.16 6.33 18.56
CA LYS A 417 15.47 5.88 19.03
C LYS A 417 15.75 6.57 20.36
N GLY A 418 15.52 5.84 21.45
CA GLY A 418 15.48 6.44 22.78
C GLY A 418 14.38 7.50 22.85
N VAL A 419 14.76 8.75 23.15
CA VAL A 419 13.84 9.89 23.27
C VAL A 419 13.68 10.72 21.98
N ARG A 420 14.38 10.36 20.89
CA ARG A 420 14.31 11.07 19.59
C ARG A 420 13.57 10.24 18.57
N LEU A 421 13.08 10.88 17.51
CA LEU A 421 12.61 10.22 16.29
C LEU A 421 13.71 10.26 15.24
N GLU A 422 13.96 9.14 14.58
CA GLU A 422 14.78 9.05 13.38
C GLU A 422 13.87 8.83 12.15
N CYS A 423 14.30 9.30 10.98
CA CYS A 423 13.54 9.20 9.72
C CYS A 423 14.27 8.40 8.63
N ASN A 424 15.24 7.56 9.03
CA ASN A 424 16.07 6.76 8.13
C ASN A 424 16.10 5.29 8.54
N LYS A 425 15.09 4.82 9.29
CA LYS A 425 15.02 3.43 9.75
C LYS A 425 14.70 2.50 8.58
N ALA A 426 15.27 1.30 8.60
CA ALA A 426 15.01 0.28 7.60
C ALA A 426 13.68 -0.44 7.84
N ASN A 427 13.30 -0.62 9.10
CA ASN A 427 12.03 -1.19 9.53
C ASN A 427 11.09 -0.08 9.94
N TYR A 428 9.81 -0.28 9.69
CA TYR A 428 8.79 0.64 10.12
C TYR A 428 8.38 0.38 11.57
N GLU A 429 7.72 1.36 12.16
CA GLU A 429 7.00 1.23 13.41
C GLU A 429 5.60 1.84 13.25
N THR A 430 4.63 1.31 13.99
CA THR A 430 3.29 1.88 14.03
C THR A 430 3.23 2.98 15.08
N ILE A 431 2.67 4.11 14.67
CA ILE A 431 2.42 5.27 15.53
C ILE A 431 0.92 5.32 15.78
N GLN A 432 0.51 5.31 17.04
CA GLN A 432 -0.90 5.49 17.38
C GLN A 432 -1.30 6.94 17.12
N VAL A 433 -2.41 7.12 16.41
CA VAL A 433 -2.96 8.42 16.07
C VAL A 433 -4.16 8.69 16.96
N VAL A 434 -4.11 9.80 17.69
CA VAL A 434 -5.19 10.23 18.59
C VAL A 434 -5.75 11.54 18.09
N ARG A 435 -7.08 11.59 17.93
CA ARG A 435 -7.78 12.82 17.53
C ARG A 435 -7.75 13.82 18.66
N GLY A 436 -7.43 15.06 18.33
CA GLY A 436 -7.52 16.22 19.21
C GLY A 436 -8.70 17.12 18.84
N PRO A 437 -8.92 18.17 19.63
CA PRO A 437 -9.95 19.16 19.33
C PRO A 437 -9.61 19.92 18.05
N LYS A 438 -10.65 20.34 17.30
CA LYS A 438 -10.52 21.26 16.17
C LYS A 438 -9.50 20.81 15.11
N GLY A 439 -9.53 19.53 14.75
CA GLY A 439 -8.65 18.97 13.71
C GLY A 439 -7.20 18.73 14.14
N ALA A 440 -6.85 19.00 15.41
CA ALA A 440 -5.54 18.62 15.94
C ALA A 440 -5.38 17.09 15.93
N VAL A 441 -4.15 16.63 15.72
CA VAL A 441 -3.80 15.20 15.73
C VAL A 441 -2.57 15.01 16.61
N TYR A 442 -2.66 14.06 17.54
CA TYR A 442 -1.57 13.67 18.42
C TYR A 442 -1.01 12.33 18.01
N PHE A 443 0.32 12.22 17.99
CA PHE A 443 1.03 10.98 17.75
C PHE A 443 1.54 10.42 19.07
N LYS A 444 1.11 9.20 19.40
CA LYS A 444 1.55 8.47 20.57
C LYS A 444 2.46 7.32 20.13
N GLY A 445 3.73 7.40 20.51
CA GLY A 445 4.68 6.30 20.33
C GLY A 445 4.62 5.32 21.50
N ILE A 446 4.86 4.04 21.21
CA ILE A 446 5.16 3.04 22.24
C ILE A 446 6.65 3.22 22.58
N PHE A 447 6.95 3.98 23.64
CA PHE A 447 8.32 4.04 24.17
C PHE A 447 8.57 2.79 25.00
N THR A 448 9.08 1.73 24.38
CA THR A 448 9.68 0.64 25.14
C THR A 448 11.01 1.13 25.71
N PHE A 449 10.98 1.59 26.97
CA PHE A 449 12.19 1.73 27.75
C PHE A 449 12.73 0.33 28.05
N GLY A 450 13.64 -0.15 27.21
CA GLY A 450 14.46 -1.31 27.53
C GLY A 450 15.27 -0.97 28.77
N PHE A 451 14.88 -1.50 29.93
CA PHE A 451 15.81 -1.66 31.03
C PHE A 451 16.85 -2.68 30.58
N GLU A 452 18.00 -2.21 30.10
CA GLU A 452 19.22 -3.01 30.13
C GLU A 452 19.46 -3.37 31.60
N LYS A 453 19.21 -4.62 31.98
CA LYS A 453 19.80 -5.17 33.19
C LYS A 453 21.31 -5.14 32.97
N ARG A 454 21.98 -4.26 33.74
CA ARG A 454 23.43 -4.22 33.91
C ARG A 454 23.98 -5.56 34.38
#